data_AF-A0A821IZ92-F1
#
_entry.id   AF-A0A821IZ92-F1
#
_cell.length_a   1.000
_cell.length_b   1.000
_cell.length_c   1.000
_cell.angle_alpha   90.00
_cell.angle_beta   90.00
_cell.angle_gamma   90.00
#
_symmetry.space_group_name_H-M   'P 1'
#
loop_
_entity.id
_entity.type
_entity.pdbx_description
1 polymer ?
#
loop_
_entity_poly.entity_id
_entity_poly.type
_entity_poly.pdbx_seq_one_letter_code
_entity_poly.pdbx_strand_id
1 'polypeptide(L)'
;GYASVSWTSNDGYNTDPSAFLFTLTNPHNIPPTKYPIKSDKEDEAVCHNSSYGPRFGKGADISVGNGGTSRHSQYTNFPTTYSDTTEKGDTTFTGAKTFTLLEIEVFKLV
;
A
#
# COMPACT_ATOMS: atom_id res chain seq x y z
N GLY A 1 3.92 -2.83 2.94
CA GLY A 1 4.70 -1.84 2.18
C GLY A 1 5.78 -1.26 3.05
N TYR A 2 6.74 -0.56 2.46
CA TYR A 2 7.80 0.16 3.14
C TYR A 2 7.65 1.66 2.85
N ALA A 3 7.81 2.46 3.90
CA ALA A 3 7.96 3.91 3.81
C ALA A 3 9.19 4.32 4.64
N SER A 4 10.02 5.20 4.09
CA SER A 4 11.18 5.81 4.76
C SER A 4 10.77 7.02 5.60
N VAL A 5 9.59 7.59 5.34
CA VAL A 5 9.02 8.73 6.08
C VAL A 5 8.20 8.28 7.29
N SER A 6 8.17 9.11 8.32
CA SER A 6 7.34 8.88 9.50
C SER A 6 5.87 9.20 9.22
N TRP A 7 4.95 8.34 9.67
CA TRP A 7 3.52 8.58 9.58
C TRP A 7 3.09 9.64 10.61
N THR A 8 2.43 10.70 10.14
CA THR A 8 2.11 11.89 10.96
C THR A 8 0.62 12.15 11.16
N SER A 9 -0.25 11.40 10.49
CA SER A 9 -1.71 11.58 10.56
C SER A 9 -2.19 13.02 10.24
N ASN A 10 -1.41 13.80 9.48
CA ASN A 10 -1.64 15.23 9.22
C ASN A 10 -2.38 15.51 7.89
N ASP A 11 -3.09 14.51 7.36
CA ASP A 11 -3.71 14.54 6.04
C ASP A 11 -2.71 14.71 4.87
N GLY A 12 -3.21 14.48 3.66
CA GLY A 12 -2.42 14.63 2.44
C GLY A 12 -1.55 13.43 2.06
N TYR A 13 -0.84 13.61 0.95
CA TYR A 13 0.17 12.67 0.45
C TYR A 13 1.56 13.17 0.81
N ASN A 14 2.45 12.24 1.11
CA ASN A 14 3.84 12.55 1.45
C ASN A 14 4.78 11.90 0.44
N THR A 15 5.82 12.66 0.11
CA THR A 15 6.86 12.25 -0.83
C THR A 15 7.76 11.20 -0.21
N ASP A 16 7.98 10.09 -0.91
CA ASP A 16 8.93 9.06 -0.51
C ASP A 16 9.48 8.31 -1.74
N PRO A 17 10.63 8.76 -2.30
CA PRO A 17 11.28 8.11 -3.44
C PRO A 17 11.78 6.69 -3.13
N SER A 18 11.90 6.34 -1.85
CA SER A 18 12.36 5.03 -1.40
C SER A 18 11.20 4.09 -1.08
N ALA A 19 9.95 4.54 -1.19
CA ALA A 19 8.79 3.71 -0.92
C ALA A 19 8.68 2.54 -1.89
N PHE A 20 8.21 1.41 -1.37
CA PHE A 20 7.89 0.24 -2.20
C PHE A 20 6.82 -0.62 -1.57
N LEU A 21 6.08 -1.35 -2.40
CA LEU A 21 5.22 -2.44 -1.97
C LEU A 21 5.94 -3.77 -2.12
N PHE A 22 5.46 -4.79 -1.42
CA PHE A 22 6.00 -6.13 -1.58
C PHE A 22 4.97 -7.19 -1.22
N THR A 23 5.17 -8.39 -1.75
CA THR A 23 4.51 -9.63 -1.31
C THR A 23 5.57 -10.56 -0.73
N LEU A 24 5.25 -11.24 0.38
CA LEU A 24 6.04 -12.38 0.86
C LEU A 24 5.51 -13.68 0.28
N THR A 25 4.19 -13.77 0.17
CA THR A 25 3.46 -14.82 -0.55
C THR A 25 2.35 -14.14 -1.36
N ASN A 26 1.86 -14.81 -2.40
CA ASN A 26 0.73 -14.37 -3.19
C ASN A 26 -0.01 -15.59 -3.77
N PRO A 27 -1.28 -15.42 -4.21
CA PRO A 27 -2.08 -16.52 -4.76
C PRO A 27 -1.60 -17.08 -6.10
N HIS A 28 -0.59 -16.46 -6.72
CA HIS A 28 -0.11 -16.80 -8.06
C HIS A 28 1.18 -17.62 -8.04
N ASN A 29 1.63 -18.08 -6.87
CA ASN A 29 2.89 -18.81 -6.68
C ASN A 29 4.13 -18.04 -7.19
N ILE A 30 4.07 -16.71 -7.20
CA ILE A 30 5.21 -15.87 -7.56
C ILE A 30 6.12 -15.74 -6.32
N PRO A 31 7.46 -15.81 -6.45
CA PRO A 31 8.37 -15.57 -5.33
C PRO A 31 8.14 -14.19 -4.65
N PRO A 32 8.66 -13.97 -3.43
CA PRO A 32 8.61 -12.67 -2.78
C PRO A 32 9.04 -11.56 -3.75
N THR A 33 8.14 -10.61 -4.00
CA THR A 33 8.31 -9.62 -5.06
C THR A 33 8.26 -8.22 -4.47
N LYS A 34 9.15 -7.35 -4.95
CA LYS A 34 9.20 -5.92 -4.60
C LYS A 34 8.66 -5.09 -5.77
N TYR A 35 7.76 -4.17 -5.48
CA TYR A 35 7.14 -3.24 -6.42
C TYR A 35 7.60 -1.82 -6.11
N PRO A 36 8.56 -1.26 -6.87
CA PRO A 36 9.08 0.08 -6.62
C PRO A 36 8.03 1.14 -6.92
N ILE A 37 8.13 2.29 -6.26
CA ILE A 37 7.34 3.47 -6.63
C ILE A 37 7.71 3.92 -8.05
N LYS A 38 6.73 4.44 -8.80
CA LYS A 38 6.99 5.08 -10.09
C LYS A 38 7.69 6.42 -9.88
N SER A 39 8.71 6.72 -10.69
CA SER A 39 9.50 7.95 -10.57
C SER A 39 8.69 9.24 -10.69
N ASP A 40 7.57 9.22 -11.42
CA ASP A 40 6.66 10.36 -11.59
C ASP A 40 5.56 10.42 -10.51
N LYS A 41 5.66 9.58 -9.47
CA LYS A 41 4.66 9.40 -8.42
C LYS A 41 5.23 9.44 -7.01
N GLU A 42 6.49 9.82 -6.87
CA GLU A 42 7.19 9.85 -5.59
C GLU A 42 6.51 10.76 -4.57
N ASP A 43 5.87 11.85 -5.00
CA ASP A 43 5.08 12.80 -4.18
C ASP A 43 3.70 12.27 -3.75
N GLU A 44 3.29 11.12 -4.29
CA GLU A 44 2.01 10.45 -4.06
C GLU A 44 2.20 9.13 -3.27
N ALA A 45 3.36 8.91 -2.66
CA ALA A 45 3.81 7.61 -2.13
C ALA A 45 2.93 7.05 -1.02
N VAL A 46 2.61 7.84 0.00
CA VAL A 46 1.83 7.43 1.18
C VAL A 46 0.82 8.50 1.59
N CYS A 47 -0.34 8.09 2.08
CA CYS A 47 -1.41 8.98 2.52
C CYS A 47 -1.49 9.03 4.05
N HIS A 48 -1.28 10.20 4.64
CA HIS A 48 -1.30 10.39 6.09
C HIS A 48 -2.67 10.85 6.60
N ASN A 49 -3.75 10.59 5.86
CA ASN A 49 -5.09 10.96 6.29
C ASN A 49 -5.57 10.07 7.44
N SER A 50 -5.99 10.72 8.53
CA SER A 50 -6.35 10.08 9.81
C SER A 50 -7.62 9.22 9.74
N SER A 51 -8.42 9.34 8.68
CA SER A 51 -9.61 8.50 8.45
C SER A 51 -9.27 7.11 7.92
N TYR A 52 -8.02 6.90 7.50
CA TYR A 52 -7.50 5.60 7.04
C TYR A 52 -6.48 5.04 8.02
N GLY A 53 -6.27 3.73 7.96
CA GLY A 53 -5.02 3.14 8.43
C GLY A 53 -3.90 3.40 7.42
N PRO A 54 -2.85 2.56 7.38
CA PRO A 54 -1.79 2.70 6.38
C PRO A 54 -2.35 2.61 4.95
N ARG A 55 -2.05 3.63 4.15
CA ARG A 55 -2.44 3.72 2.76
C ARG A 55 -1.26 4.15 1.90
N PHE A 56 -0.95 3.33 0.90
CA PHE A 56 0.12 3.52 -0.05
C PHE A 56 -0.48 3.92 -1.42
N GLY A 57 0.04 5.01 -1.99
CA GLY A 57 -0.33 5.51 -3.30
C GLY A 57 -1.61 6.36 -3.35
N LYS A 58 -1.64 7.40 -4.20
CA LYS A 58 -2.82 8.26 -4.40
C LYS A 58 -4.03 7.53 -4.94
N GLY A 59 -3.83 6.57 -5.83
CA GLY A 59 -4.90 5.69 -6.29
C GLY A 59 -5.29 4.59 -5.29
N ALA A 60 -4.65 4.52 -4.12
CA ALA A 60 -4.78 3.42 -3.15
C ALA A 60 -4.33 2.08 -3.72
N ASP A 61 -3.05 1.98 -4.10
CA ASP A 61 -2.42 0.71 -4.45
C ASP A 61 -2.59 -0.31 -3.32
N ILE A 62 -2.47 0.11 -2.07
CA ILE A 62 -2.95 -0.63 -0.89
C ILE A 62 -3.63 0.37 0.05
N SER A 63 -4.86 0.07 0.46
CA SER A 63 -5.59 0.83 1.46
C SER A 63 -6.08 -0.08 2.57
N VAL A 64 -5.62 0.19 3.79
CA VAL A 64 -6.17 -0.41 5.00
C VAL A 64 -7.14 0.57 5.65
N GLY A 65 -8.40 0.18 5.80
CA GLY A 65 -9.40 0.95 6.53
C GLY A 65 -9.16 0.96 8.04
N ASN A 66 -9.63 2.00 8.73
CA ASN A 66 -9.36 2.26 10.15
C ASN A 66 -10.33 1.55 11.12
N GLY A 67 -10.88 0.37 10.80
CA GLY A 67 -11.66 -0.49 11.73
C GLY A 67 -12.91 0.10 12.44
N GLY A 68 -13.17 1.40 12.33
CA GLY A 68 -14.29 2.13 12.93
C GLY A 68 -15.52 2.16 12.02
N THR A 69 -16.59 2.77 12.51
CA THR A 69 -17.90 2.89 11.85
C THR A 69 -17.88 3.62 10.49
N SER A 70 -16.74 4.14 10.05
CA SER A 70 -16.54 4.78 8.76
C SER A 70 -16.04 3.79 7.69
N ARG A 71 -16.99 3.24 6.92
CA ARG A 71 -17.01 3.00 5.45
C ARG A 71 -15.75 2.62 4.63
N HIS A 72 -14.59 2.43 5.19
CA HIS A 72 -13.37 2.11 4.45
C HIS A 72 -13.09 0.61 4.57
N SER A 73 -13.58 -0.16 3.59
CA SER A 73 -13.13 -1.53 3.39
C SER A 73 -11.64 -1.54 3.02
N GLN A 74 -11.00 -2.68 3.17
CA GLN A 74 -9.62 -2.89 2.74
C GLN A 74 -9.63 -3.30 1.27
N TYR A 75 -8.84 -2.59 0.48
CA TYR A 75 -8.82 -2.79 -0.97
C TYR A 75 -7.48 -2.40 -1.57
N THR A 76 -7.30 -2.80 -2.82
CA THR A 76 -6.17 -2.45 -3.68
C THR A 76 -6.70 -1.95 -5.02
N ASN A 77 -6.11 -0.88 -5.53
CA ASN A 77 -6.22 -0.45 -6.93
C ASN A 77 -4.85 -0.52 -7.62
N PHE A 78 -3.94 -1.36 -7.11
CA PHE A 78 -2.62 -1.53 -7.70
C PHE A 78 -2.76 -1.93 -9.18
N PRO A 79 -1.95 -1.38 -10.11
CA PRO A 79 -0.71 -0.61 -9.90
C PRO A 79 -0.79 0.86 -10.33
N THR A 80 -1.40 1.72 -9.52
CA THR A 80 -1.53 3.16 -9.83
C THR A 80 -0.25 3.94 -9.58
N THR A 81 0.35 3.81 -8.40
CA THR A 81 1.50 4.60 -7.91
C THR A 81 2.78 3.78 -7.93
N TYR A 82 2.66 2.45 -7.76
CA TYR A 82 3.78 1.53 -7.75
C TYR A 82 3.81 0.72 -9.05
N SER A 83 4.99 0.32 -9.50
CA SER A 83 5.18 -0.42 -10.74
C SER A 83 4.89 -1.90 -10.56
N ASP A 84 4.03 -2.46 -11.42
CA ASP A 84 3.78 -3.89 -11.47
C ASP A 84 4.80 -4.60 -12.35
N THR A 85 5.59 -5.48 -11.74
CA THR A 85 6.56 -6.33 -12.43
C THR A 85 6.06 -7.76 -12.65
N THR A 86 4.83 -8.07 -12.23
CA THR A 86 4.22 -9.41 -12.32
C THR A 86 3.00 -9.47 -13.25
N GLU A 87 2.54 -8.31 -13.73
CA GLU A 87 1.36 -8.16 -14.60
C GLU A 87 0.07 -8.74 -13.99
N LYS A 88 0.01 -8.81 -12.65
CA LYS A 88 -1.15 -9.33 -11.91
C LYS A 88 -2.08 -8.22 -11.42
N GLY A 89 -1.63 -6.97 -11.41
CA GLY A 89 -2.39 -5.82 -10.97
C GLY A 89 -2.99 -6.04 -9.57
N ASP A 90 -4.24 -5.63 -9.40
CA ASP A 90 -4.97 -5.68 -8.13
C ASP A 90 -5.22 -7.11 -7.61
N THR A 91 -4.94 -8.14 -8.41
CA THR A 91 -4.97 -9.54 -7.97
C THR A 91 -3.65 -10.03 -7.38
N THR A 92 -2.57 -9.24 -7.43
CA THR A 92 -1.23 -9.70 -7.02
C THR A 92 -1.12 -9.99 -5.52
N PHE A 93 -1.80 -9.22 -4.67
CA PHE A 93 -1.65 -9.35 -3.21
C PHE A 93 -2.50 -10.46 -2.63
N THR A 94 -3.81 -10.42 -2.90
CA THR A 94 -4.81 -11.28 -2.25
C THR A 94 -5.67 -12.04 -3.25
N GLY A 95 -5.43 -11.87 -4.56
CA GLY A 95 -6.22 -12.50 -5.62
C GLY A 95 -7.51 -11.75 -5.94
N ALA A 96 -7.85 -10.69 -5.18
CA ALA A 96 -9.05 -9.91 -5.36
C ALA A 96 -8.85 -8.45 -4.94
N LYS A 97 -9.65 -7.56 -5.53
CA LYS A 97 -9.62 -6.12 -5.27
C LYS A 97 -9.85 -5.76 -3.80
N THR A 98 -10.72 -6.49 -3.11
CA THR A 98 -11.06 -6.30 -1.69
C THR A 98 -10.61 -7.49 -0.88
N PHE A 99 -10.23 -7.27 0.38
CA PHE A 99 -9.75 -8.34 1.25
C PHE A 99 -10.15 -8.12 2.70
N THR A 100 -10.14 -9.20 3.48
CA THR A 100 -10.29 -9.13 4.93
C THR A 100 -8.91 -9.01 5.56
N LEU A 101 -8.71 -7.96 6.36
CA LEU A 101 -7.50 -7.82 7.16
C LEU A 101 -7.68 -8.60 8.47
N LEU A 102 -6.78 -9.53 8.73
CA LEU A 102 -6.73 -10.28 9.99
C LEU A 102 -5.85 -9.58 11.02
N GLU A 103 -4.68 -9.12 10.58
CA GLU A 103 -3.65 -8.51 11.43
C GLU A 103 -2.84 -7.49 10.64
N ILE A 104 -2.27 -6.51 11.35
CA ILE A 104 -1.28 -5.59 10.82
C ILE A 104 -0.13 -5.45 11.81
N GLU A 105 1.09 -5.65 11.31
CA GLU A 105 2.33 -5.45 12.06
C GLU A 105 3.10 -4.27 11.46
N VAL A 106 3.67 -3.43 12.33
CA VAL A 106 4.49 -2.27 11.93
C VAL A 106 5.83 -2.35 12.62
N PHE A 107 6.89 -2.40 11.81
CA PHE A 107 8.28 -2.48 12.27
C PHE A 107 9.01 -1.18 11.94
N LYS A 108 9.94 -0.79 12.82
CA LYS A 108 10.89 0.30 12.56
C LYS A 108 12.30 -0.14 12.93
N LEU A 109 13.28 0.36 12.20
CA LEU A 109 14.68 0.26 12.61
C LEU A 109 14.96 1.36 13.65
N VAL A 110 15.66 1.01 14.73
CA VAL A 110 16.09 1.93 15.81
C VAL A 110 17.60 1.99 15.88
#